data_AF-A0A1G6PMM4-F1
#
_entry.id   AF-A0A1G6PMM4-F1
#
_cell.length_a   1.000
_cell.length_b   1.000
_cell.length_c   1.000
_cell.angle_alpha   90.00
_cell.angle_beta   90.00
_cell.angle_gamma   90.00
#
_symmetry.space_group_name_H-M   'P 1'
#
loop_
_entity.id
_entity.type
_entity.pdbx_description
1 polymer ?
#
loop_
_entity_poly.entity_id
_entity_poly.type
_entity_poly.pdbx_seq_one_letter_code
_entity_poly.pdbx_strand_id
1 'polypeptide(L)'
;MRADAQPRSPAAITDMRVLDTTRMEARSALLGRAESELVRGDIAAATDAFDRAALMLHAPDTEMGLVRTYMQVGQYRRALAFCAHTAGAHLESAPAGALYAWLLRAGGQPAFAERVLNETLARLPQDPVLIEARSALAKPLPVAAGPLLQTPHRMAPQGVMARGQEEIPEAARIVSSGVLINDGTLALVPSSAARSAASGTLWVRNGLGQTTRARIDGDASAQALEALGVTVLRLEAALDATGTQAVAARDPFAGSPGFALEYAAPGAAVAAWPWLRQGFLGSFQGNAGLRRLGIEVADGPHGGPVLDANGRLAGMALQGSDREAVMLPASRWQSLLEIAPATPSPSAVDPAASARPSRAIPVDEAYESGLRLALQLIALP
;
A
#
# COMPACT_ATOMS: atom_id res chain seq x y z
N MET A 1 -36.15 21.27 -32.97
CA MET A 1 -36.16 21.48 -31.50
C MET A 1 -36.22 20.13 -30.83
N ARG A 2 -35.07 19.62 -30.37
CA ARG A 2 -35.00 18.43 -29.52
C ARG A 2 -35.11 18.92 -28.08
N ALA A 3 -36.07 18.38 -27.33
CA ALA A 3 -36.18 18.63 -25.90
C ALA A 3 -35.15 17.76 -25.19
N ASP A 4 -34.22 18.42 -24.49
CA ASP A 4 -33.35 17.80 -23.51
C ASP A 4 -34.20 17.24 -22.36
N ALA A 5 -34.21 15.91 -22.23
CA ALA A 5 -34.71 15.23 -21.05
C ALA A 5 -33.50 14.71 -20.27
N GLN A 6 -33.14 15.42 -19.20
CA GLN A 6 -32.15 14.99 -18.22
C GLN A 6 -32.51 13.60 -17.65
N PRO A 7 -31.56 12.66 -17.56
CA PRO A 7 -31.78 11.45 -16.79
C PRO A 7 -31.82 11.79 -15.30
N ARG A 8 -33.02 11.72 -14.70
CA ARG A 8 -33.20 11.71 -13.25
C ARG A 8 -32.59 10.42 -12.70
N SER A 9 -31.58 10.53 -11.84
CA SER A 9 -31.06 9.40 -11.06
C SER A 9 -32.03 9.06 -9.92
N PRO A 10 -32.56 7.83 -9.84
CA PRO A 10 -33.48 7.42 -8.79
C PRO A 10 -32.70 6.91 -7.57
N ALA A 11 -31.91 7.77 -6.93
CA ALA A 11 -31.75 7.65 -5.49
C ALA A 11 -32.96 8.36 -4.89
N ALA A 12 -33.94 7.57 -4.46
CA ALA A 12 -35.15 8.07 -3.85
C ALA A 12 -34.79 9.06 -2.73
N ILE A 13 -35.36 10.26 -2.86
CA ILE A 13 -35.46 11.30 -1.84
C ILE A 13 -36.34 10.73 -0.72
N THR A 14 -35.80 9.82 0.10
CA THR A 14 -36.49 9.28 1.28
C THR A 14 -35.91 9.84 2.58
N ASP A 15 -34.74 10.48 2.50
CA ASP A 15 -34.16 11.18 3.63
C ASP A 15 -34.50 12.67 3.57
N MET A 16 -35.50 13.08 4.35
CA MET A 16 -35.93 14.47 4.47
C MET A 16 -34.79 15.42 4.88
N ARG A 17 -33.70 14.90 5.46
CA ARG A 17 -32.50 15.69 5.81
C ARG A 17 -31.82 16.30 4.57
N VAL A 18 -31.98 15.70 3.39
CA VAL A 18 -31.40 16.21 2.13
C VAL A 18 -32.09 17.50 1.67
N LEU A 19 -33.32 17.75 2.13
CA LEU A 19 -34.08 18.97 1.80
C LEU A 19 -33.70 20.18 2.66
N ASP A 20 -32.94 19.97 3.74
CA ASP A 20 -32.41 21.05 4.59
C ASP A 20 -31.11 21.60 3.99
N THR A 21 -31.22 22.69 3.24
CA THR A 21 -30.09 23.32 2.54
C THR A 21 -28.97 23.71 3.50
N THR A 22 -29.29 24.28 4.66
CA THR A 22 -28.29 24.72 5.65
C THR A 22 -27.52 23.53 6.21
N ARG A 23 -28.21 22.42 6.50
CA ARG A 23 -27.56 21.16 6.91
C ARG A 23 -26.67 20.61 5.80
N MET A 24 -27.09 20.64 4.54
CA MET A 24 -26.29 20.13 3.43
C MET A 24 -25.05 20.99 3.15
N GLU A 25 -25.13 22.31 3.28
CA GLU A 25 -23.97 23.20 3.19
C GLU A 25 -22.96 22.92 4.30
N ALA A 26 -23.41 22.80 5.55
CA ALA A 26 -22.54 22.48 6.68
C ALA A 26 -21.87 21.10 6.53
N ARG A 27 -22.60 20.11 6.00
CA ARG A 27 -22.03 18.80 5.68
C ARG A 27 -20.97 18.90 4.59
N SER A 28 -21.24 19.64 3.51
CA SER A 28 -20.28 19.84 2.42
C SER A 28 -19.00 20.52 2.91
N ALA A 29 -19.11 21.51 3.79
CA ALA A 29 -17.96 22.15 4.43
C ALA A 29 -17.13 21.18 5.29
N LEU A 30 -17.78 20.26 6.01
CA LEU A 30 -17.08 19.21 6.77
C LEU A 30 -16.34 18.24 5.85
N LEU A 31 -16.95 17.83 4.74
CA LEU A 31 -16.28 16.98 3.74
C LEU A 31 -15.06 17.69 3.14
N GLY A 32 -15.21 18.94 2.71
CA GLY A 32 -14.10 19.74 2.16
C GLY A 32 -12.97 19.94 3.18
N ARG A 33 -13.31 20.14 4.46
CA ARG A 33 -12.32 20.17 5.54
C ARG A 33 -11.63 18.81 5.70
N ALA A 34 -12.38 17.72 5.79
CA ALA A 34 -11.85 16.38 6.00
C ALA A 34 -10.84 15.99 4.89
N GLU A 35 -11.17 16.27 3.63
CA GLU A 35 -10.25 16.05 2.51
C GLU A 35 -8.97 16.90 2.62
N SER A 36 -9.12 18.16 3.04
CA SER A 36 -7.98 19.05 3.25
C SER A 36 -7.06 18.56 4.36
N GLU A 37 -7.63 18.05 5.47
CA GLU A 37 -6.83 17.48 6.57
C GLU A 37 -6.14 16.17 6.16
N LEU A 38 -6.80 15.32 5.34
CA LEU A 38 -6.17 14.13 4.76
C LEU A 38 -4.95 14.49 3.90
N VAL A 39 -5.06 15.54 3.07
CA VAL A 39 -3.95 16.03 2.23
C VAL A 39 -2.80 16.55 3.10
N ARG A 40 -3.09 17.18 4.24
CA ARG A 40 -2.08 17.64 5.20
C ARG A 40 -1.49 16.51 6.06
N GLY A 41 -2.08 15.32 6.03
CA GLY A 41 -1.72 14.20 6.89
C GLY A 41 -2.23 14.31 8.34
N ASP A 42 -3.15 15.23 8.64
CA ASP A 42 -3.82 15.27 9.94
C ASP A 42 -5.01 14.29 9.94
N ILE A 43 -4.68 13.01 10.06
CA ILE A 43 -5.69 11.95 9.94
C ILE A 43 -6.70 11.98 11.09
N ALA A 44 -6.31 12.46 12.27
CA ALA A 44 -7.21 12.59 13.41
C ALA A 44 -8.28 13.66 13.13
N ALA A 45 -7.87 14.84 12.67
CA ALA A 45 -8.81 15.91 12.31
C ALA A 45 -9.68 15.52 11.10
N ALA A 46 -9.12 14.82 10.12
CA ALA A 46 -9.89 14.29 8.99
C ALA A 46 -10.98 13.32 9.46
N THR A 47 -10.64 12.40 10.36
CA THR A 47 -11.59 11.41 10.90
C THR A 47 -12.71 12.08 11.68
N ASP A 48 -12.41 13.05 12.56
CA ASP A 48 -13.44 13.83 13.27
C ASP A 48 -14.39 14.54 12.29
N ALA A 49 -13.84 15.17 11.25
CA ALA A 49 -14.65 15.88 10.27
C ALA A 49 -15.56 14.93 9.46
N PHE A 50 -15.07 13.76 9.04
CA PHE A 50 -15.90 12.75 8.37
C PHE A 50 -16.96 12.15 9.31
N ASP A 51 -16.61 11.82 10.56
CA ASP A 51 -17.56 11.29 11.54
C ASP A 51 -18.71 12.28 11.79
N ARG A 52 -18.38 13.58 11.93
CA ARG A 52 -19.38 14.64 12.05
C ARG A 52 -20.25 14.76 10.80
N ALA A 53 -19.67 14.64 9.60
CA ALA A 53 -20.44 14.61 8.36
C ALA A 53 -21.37 13.38 8.27
N ALA A 54 -20.95 12.23 8.81
CA ALA A 54 -21.74 10.99 8.83
C ALA A 54 -22.97 11.11 9.76
N LEU A 55 -22.80 11.78 10.91
CA LEU A 55 -23.92 12.10 11.82
C LEU A 55 -24.97 12.99 11.14
N MET A 56 -24.55 13.82 10.17
CA MET A 56 -25.45 14.68 9.42
C MET A 56 -26.23 13.91 8.35
N LEU A 57 -25.55 13.07 7.57
CA LEU A 57 -26.15 12.21 6.55
C LEU A 57 -25.25 10.99 6.34
N HIS A 58 -25.86 9.81 6.42
CA HIS A 58 -25.22 8.54 6.14
C HIS A 58 -25.22 8.33 4.62
N ALA A 59 -24.11 8.68 3.99
CA ALA A 59 -23.96 8.71 2.55
C ALA A 59 -22.56 8.20 2.13
N PRO A 60 -22.46 7.59 0.94
CA PRO A 60 -21.28 6.82 0.54
C PRO A 60 -20.01 7.65 0.40
N ASP A 61 -20.12 8.93 0.04
CA ASP A 61 -18.99 9.87 -0.04
C ASP A 61 -18.31 10.09 1.32
N THR A 62 -19.08 10.23 2.41
CA THR A 62 -18.52 10.31 3.76
C THR A 62 -17.81 9.02 4.14
N GLU A 63 -18.44 7.88 3.87
CA GLU A 63 -17.92 6.58 4.28
C GLU A 63 -16.66 6.18 3.52
N MET A 64 -16.61 6.43 2.22
CA MET A 64 -15.39 6.27 1.43
C MET A 64 -14.27 7.20 1.92
N GLY A 65 -14.61 8.38 2.46
CA GLY A 65 -13.70 9.24 3.21
C GLY A 65 -13.09 8.53 4.42
N LEU A 66 -13.92 7.94 5.28
CA LEU A 66 -13.48 7.15 6.45
C LEU A 66 -12.67 5.91 6.07
N VAL A 67 -13.02 5.20 4.99
CA VAL A 67 -12.21 4.09 4.47
C VAL A 67 -10.78 4.60 4.17
N ARG A 68 -10.65 5.75 3.52
CA ARG A 68 -9.34 6.35 3.19
C ARG A 68 -8.58 6.82 4.43
N THR A 69 -9.25 7.38 5.44
CA THR A 69 -8.58 7.71 6.71
C THR A 69 -8.00 6.46 7.35
N TYR A 70 -8.78 5.37 7.46
CA TYR A 70 -8.31 4.09 8.01
C TYR A 70 -7.15 3.49 7.21
N MET A 71 -7.18 3.59 5.89
CA MET A 71 -6.04 3.17 5.05
C MET A 71 -4.78 3.98 5.33
N GLN A 72 -4.88 5.32 5.44
CA GLN A 72 -3.73 6.19 5.69
C GLN A 72 -3.16 6.10 7.11
N VAL A 73 -3.89 5.56 8.09
CA VAL A 73 -3.33 5.16 9.40
C VAL A 73 -2.92 3.69 9.46
N GLY A 74 -3.00 2.98 8.34
CA GLY A 74 -2.58 1.58 8.24
C GLY A 74 -3.45 0.62 9.07
N GLN A 75 -4.75 0.91 9.17
CA GLN A 75 -5.78 0.03 9.73
C GLN A 75 -6.54 -0.67 8.60
N TYR A 76 -5.81 -1.41 7.75
CA TYR A 76 -6.37 -2.04 6.55
C TYR A 76 -7.54 -2.96 6.86
N ARG A 77 -7.49 -3.77 7.92
CA ARG A 77 -8.59 -4.70 8.24
C ARG A 77 -9.87 -3.95 8.58
N ARG A 78 -9.75 -2.86 9.33
CA ARG A 78 -10.88 -1.96 9.62
C ARG A 78 -11.38 -1.29 8.34
N ALA A 79 -10.48 -0.77 7.51
CA ALA A 79 -10.81 -0.15 6.24
C ALA A 79 -11.57 -1.12 5.32
N LEU A 80 -11.10 -2.35 5.19
CA LEU A 80 -11.70 -3.38 4.36
C LEU A 80 -13.10 -3.78 4.85
N ALA A 81 -13.25 -4.02 6.16
CA ALA A 81 -14.54 -4.35 6.75
C ALA A 81 -15.56 -3.21 6.59
N PHE A 82 -15.12 -1.97 6.81
CA PHE A 82 -15.96 -0.79 6.64
C PHE A 82 -16.31 -0.56 5.16
N CYS A 83 -15.35 -0.76 4.25
CA CYS A 83 -15.59 -0.64 2.81
C CYS A 83 -16.57 -1.70 2.29
N ALA A 84 -16.53 -2.93 2.84
CA ALA A 84 -17.52 -3.96 2.55
C ALA A 84 -18.93 -3.54 2.99
N HIS A 85 -19.04 -2.93 4.16
CA HIS A 85 -20.30 -2.35 4.63
C HIS A 85 -20.80 -1.25 3.69
N THR A 86 -19.98 -0.25 3.38
CA THR A 86 -20.33 0.85 2.48
C THR A 86 -20.78 0.33 1.11
N ALA A 87 -20.05 -0.62 0.52
CA ALA A 87 -20.40 -1.21 -0.77
C ALA A 87 -21.72 -2.01 -0.73
N GLY A 88 -22.03 -2.66 0.40
CA GLY A 88 -23.28 -3.41 0.59
C GLY A 88 -24.49 -2.54 0.96
N ALA A 89 -24.28 -1.46 1.70
CA ALA A 89 -25.32 -0.53 2.12
C ALA A 89 -25.72 0.45 1.01
N HIS A 90 -24.78 0.80 0.12
CA HIS A 90 -24.96 1.77 -0.94
C HIS A 90 -24.83 1.13 -2.33
N LEU A 91 -25.73 0.20 -2.67
CA LEU A 91 -25.71 -0.53 -3.95
C LEU A 91 -25.90 0.39 -5.17
N GLU A 92 -26.45 1.58 -4.97
CA GLU A 92 -26.57 2.66 -5.95
C GLU A 92 -25.25 3.39 -6.23
N SER A 93 -24.24 3.21 -5.37
CA SER A 93 -22.93 3.86 -5.47
C SER A 93 -21.91 2.94 -6.14
N ALA A 94 -21.74 3.09 -7.44
CA ALA A 94 -20.70 2.39 -8.20
C ALA A 94 -19.28 2.62 -7.62
N PRO A 95 -18.89 3.84 -7.19
CA PRO A 95 -17.57 4.07 -6.61
C PRO A 95 -17.32 3.30 -5.31
N ALA A 96 -18.35 3.05 -4.49
CA ALA A 96 -18.22 2.26 -3.27
C ALA A 96 -17.87 0.79 -3.57
N GLY A 97 -18.58 0.18 -4.53
CA GLY A 97 -18.27 -1.18 -5.00
C GLY A 97 -16.89 -1.27 -5.66
N ALA A 98 -16.51 -0.24 -6.43
CA ALA A 98 -15.20 -0.17 -7.07
C ALA A 98 -14.05 -0.04 -6.05
N LEU A 99 -14.20 0.79 -5.02
CA LEU A 99 -13.22 0.92 -3.94
C LEU A 99 -13.07 -0.39 -3.16
N TYR A 100 -14.16 -1.09 -2.88
CA TYR A 100 -14.10 -2.38 -2.19
C TYR A 100 -13.35 -3.43 -3.01
N ALA A 101 -13.66 -3.54 -4.31
CA ALA A 101 -12.92 -4.41 -5.22
C ALA A 101 -11.43 -4.04 -5.28
N TRP A 102 -11.10 -2.74 -5.29
CA TRP A 102 -9.73 -2.26 -5.29
C TRP A 102 -8.95 -2.71 -4.03
N LEU A 103 -9.52 -2.52 -2.84
CA LEU A 103 -8.89 -2.93 -1.59
C LEU A 103 -8.72 -4.45 -1.51
N LEU A 104 -9.73 -5.22 -1.91
CA LEU A 104 -9.64 -6.68 -2.00
C LEU A 104 -8.49 -7.13 -2.92
N ARG A 105 -8.34 -6.50 -4.09
CA ARG A 105 -7.24 -6.80 -5.00
C ARG A 105 -5.90 -6.43 -4.38
N ALA A 106 -5.81 -5.29 -3.70
CA ALA A 106 -4.61 -4.79 -3.07
C ALA A 106 -4.11 -5.74 -1.97
N GLY A 107 -5.02 -6.22 -1.12
CA GLY A 107 -4.74 -7.22 -0.09
C GLY A 107 -4.72 -8.68 -0.56
N GLY A 108 -4.50 -8.95 -1.85
CA GLY A 108 -4.24 -10.30 -2.35
C GLY A 108 -5.45 -11.20 -2.54
N GLN A 109 -6.66 -10.65 -2.70
CA GLN A 109 -7.90 -11.40 -2.94
C GLN A 109 -8.48 -11.14 -4.36
N PRO A 110 -7.74 -11.46 -5.44
CA PRO A 110 -8.09 -11.06 -6.81
C PRO A 110 -9.42 -11.64 -7.31
N ALA A 111 -9.71 -12.91 -7.02
CA ALA A 111 -10.93 -13.56 -7.47
C ALA A 111 -12.19 -12.96 -6.83
N PHE A 112 -12.09 -12.55 -5.55
CA PHE A 112 -13.21 -11.92 -4.86
C PHE A 112 -13.39 -10.47 -5.30
N ALA A 113 -12.29 -9.74 -5.50
CA ALA A 113 -12.31 -8.41 -6.10
C ALA A 113 -13.02 -8.40 -7.46
N GLU A 114 -12.68 -9.35 -8.35
CA GLU A 114 -13.29 -9.48 -9.67
C GLU A 114 -14.80 -9.76 -9.56
N ARG A 115 -15.22 -10.63 -8.64
CA ARG A 115 -16.65 -10.91 -8.40
C ARG A 115 -17.40 -9.65 -7.97
N VAL A 116 -16.90 -8.94 -6.95
CA VAL A 116 -17.51 -7.69 -6.47
C VAL A 116 -17.62 -6.65 -7.59
N LEU A 117 -16.57 -6.52 -8.40
CA LEU A 117 -16.56 -5.58 -9.51
C LEU A 117 -17.59 -5.95 -10.58
N ASN A 118 -17.67 -7.22 -10.96
CA ASN A 118 -18.62 -7.72 -11.96
C ASN A 118 -20.07 -7.59 -11.49
N GLU A 119 -20.36 -7.90 -10.22
CA GLU A 119 -21.69 -7.73 -9.63
C GLU A 119 -22.10 -6.25 -9.60
N THR A 120 -21.17 -5.35 -9.30
CA THR A 120 -21.42 -3.89 -9.31
C THR A 120 -21.65 -3.40 -10.75
N LEU A 121 -20.87 -3.89 -11.72
CA LEU A 121 -21.02 -3.54 -13.14
C LEU A 121 -22.34 -4.02 -13.72
N ALA A 122 -22.83 -5.18 -13.28
CA ALA A 122 -24.14 -5.68 -13.72
C ALA A 122 -25.28 -4.75 -13.30
N ARG A 123 -25.14 -4.06 -12.16
CA ARG A 123 -26.12 -3.06 -11.68
C ARG A 123 -25.94 -1.69 -12.33
N LEU A 124 -24.69 -1.25 -12.50
CA LEU A 124 -24.33 0.10 -12.92
C LEU A 124 -23.34 0.09 -14.10
N PRO A 125 -23.75 -0.42 -15.29
CA PRO A 125 -22.82 -0.77 -16.37
C PRO A 125 -22.15 0.42 -17.08
N GLN A 126 -22.69 1.63 -16.90
CA GLN A 126 -22.22 2.85 -17.56
C GLN A 126 -21.44 3.79 -16.63
N ASP A 127 -21.23 3.41 -15.37
CA ASP A 127 -20.54 4.27 -14.43
C ASP A 127 -19.05 4.42 -14.81
N PRO A 128 -18.54 5.66 -14.98
CA PRO A 128 -17.17 5.89 -15.45
C PRO A 128 -16.10 5.44 -14.46
N VAL A 129 -16.34 5.55 -13.15
CA VAL A 129 -15.38 5.13 -12.11
C VAL A 129 -15.23 3.62 -12.16
N LEU A 130 -16.33 2.91 -12.29
CA LEU A 130 -16.36 1.45 -12.33
C LEU A 130 -15.72 0.88 -13.61
N ILE A 131 -15.94 1.54 -14.75
CA ILE A 131 -15.29 1.20 -16.03
C ILE A 131 -13.77 1.39 -15.91
N GLU A 132 -13.32 2.52 -15.36
CA GLU A 132 -11.90 2.79 -15.16
C GLU A 132 -11.27 1.81 -14.17
N ALA A 133 -11.96 1.49 -13.06
CA ALA A 133 -11.51 0.49 -12.10
C ALA A 133 -11.36 -0.89 -12.75
N ARG A 134 -12.30 -1.30 -13.62
CA ARG A 134 -12.16 -2.55 -14.41
C ARG A 134 -10.96 -2.52 -15.34
N SER A 135 -10.77 -1.43 -16.08
CA SER A 135 -9.62 -1.25 -16.97
C SER A 135 -8.30 -1.38 -16.20
N ALA A 136 -8.21 -0.73 -15.04
CA ALA A 136 -7.03 -0.77 -14.19
C ALA A 136 -6.79 -2.15 -13.57
N LEU A 137 -7.82 -2.79 -13.01
CA LEU A 137 -7.72 -4.10 -12.33
C LEU A 137 -7.46 -5.27 -13.27
N ALA A 138 -7.71 -5.11 -14.57
CA ALA A 138 -7.31 -6.07 -15.60
C ALA A 138 -5.78 -6.14 -15.81
N LYS A 139 -5.03 -5.14 -15.33
CA LYS A 139 -3.56 -5.12 -15.43
C LYS A 139 -2.91 -5.96 -14.32
N PRO A 140 -1.74 -6.57 -14.57
CA PRO A 140 -1.02 -7.32 -13.54
C PRO A 140 -0.68 -6.49 -12.30
N LEU A 141 -0.27 -5.23 -12.50
CA LEU A 141 -0.06 -4.22 -11.45
C LEU A 141 -0.98 -3.03 -11.72
N PRO A 142 -2.17 -2.98 -11.10
CA PRO A 142 -3.10 -1.88 -11.28
C PRO A 142 -2.52 -0.56 -10.77
N VAL A 143 -2.91 0.53 -11.43
CA VAL A 143 -2.48 1.90 -11.11
C VAL A 143 -3.72 2.77 -11.11
N ALA A 144 -3.96 3.51 -10.03
CA ALA A 144 -5.02 4.49 -9.99
C ALA A 144 -4.62 5.70 -10.85
N ALA A 145 -5.48 6.09 -11.79
CA ALA A 145 -5.28 7.22 -12.67
C ALA A 145 -6.62 7.92 -12.96
N GLY A 146 -6.56 9.15 -13.48
CA GLY A 146 -7.74 9.89 -13.93
C GLY A 146 -8.83 9.97 -12.84
N PRO A 147 -10.06 9.51 -13.12
CA PRO A 147 -11.15 9.49 -12.14
C PRO A 147 -10.80 8.76 -10.83
N LEU A 148 -10.01 7.68 -10.87
CA LEU A 148 -9.66 6.90 -9.67
C LEU A 148 -8.80 7.68 -8.66
N LEU A 149 -8.27 8.84 -9.05
CA LEU A 149 -7.53 9.72 -8.15
C LEU A 149 -8.41 10.85 -7.57
N GLN A 150 -9.69 10.93 -7.93
CA GLN A 150 -10.59 12.00 -7.51
C GLN A 150 -11.35 11.63 -6.23
N THR A 151 -11.63 12.64 -5.41
CA THR A 151 -12.55 12.50 -4.28
C THR A 151 -13.99 12.40 -4.79
N PRO A 152 -14.87 11.62 -4.13
CA PRO A 152 -14.67 10.97 -2.82
C PRO A 152 -14.08 9.55 -2.87
N HIS A 153 -13.86 8.99 -4.07
CA HIS A 153 -13.59 7.55 -4.28
C HIS A 153 -12.13 7.24 -4.60
N ARG A 154 -11.21 8.13 -4.24
CA ARG A 154 -9.79 8.03 -4.53
C ARG A 154 -9.23 6.65 -4.12
N MET A 155 -8.69 5.91 -5.07
CA MET A 155 -8.15 4.54 -4.91
C MET A 155 -6.64 4.54 -4.62
N ALA A 156 -6.20 5.54 -3.88
CA ALA A 156 -4.80 5.79 -3.54
C ALA A 156 -4.73 6.63 -2.26
N PRO A 157 -3.63 6.55 -1.49
CA PRO A 157 -3.42 7.47 -0.39
C PRO A 157 -3.21 8.91 -0.91
N GLN A 158 -3.34 9.89 0.00
CA GLN A 158 -2.79 11.22 -0.25
C GLN A 158 -1.28 11.19 -0.01
N GLY A 159 -0.52 11.81 -0.90
CA GLY A 159 0.93 11.98 -0.68
C GLY A 159 1.15 13.09 0.34
N VAL A 160 1.77 12.76 1.46
CA VAL A 160 2.07 13.70 2.56
C VAL A 160 3.58 13.81 2.71
N MET A 161 4.14 14.99 2.45
CA MET A 161 5.56 15.25 2.68
C MET A 161 5.85 15.40 4.17
N ALA A 162 7.02 14.92 4.60
CA ALA A 162 7.56 15.20 5.91
C ALA A 162 7.68 16.73 6.13
N ARG A 163 7.39 17.16 7.35
CA ARG A 163 7.31 18.59 7.69
C ARG A 163 8.62 19.31 7.34
N GLY A 164 8.50 20.40 6.59
CA GLY A 164 9.64 21.24 6.19
C GLY A 164 10.38 20.78 4.94
N GLN A 165 9.93 19.70 4.28
CA GLN A 165 10.46 19.27 2.99
C GLN A 165 9.59 19.80 1.84
N GLU A 166 10.23 20.11 0.71
CA GLU A 166 9.53 20.55 -0.50
C GLU A 166 8.78 19.38 -1.15
N GLU A 167 7.72 19.70 -1.87
CA GLU A 167 6.93 18.74 -2.64
C GLU A 167 7.77 18.00 -3.68
N ILE A 168 7.35 16.78 -4.00
CA ILE A 168 7.98 16.02 -5.09
C ILE A 168 7.71 16.76 -6.41
N PRO A 169 8.74 17.06 -7.23
CA PRO A 169 8.54 17.65 -8.54
C PRO A 169 7.66 16.79 -9.45
N GLU A 170 6.83 17.41 -10.30
CA GLU A 170 5.95 16.70 -11.25
C GLU A 170 6.73 15.81 -12.24
N ALA A 171 7.98 16.19 -12.54
CA ALA A 171 8.88 15.41 -13.38
C ALA A 171 9.41 14.13 -12.72
N ALA A 172 9.28 13.98 -11.40
CA ALA A 172 9.76 12.80 -10.70
C ALA A 172 8.96 11.55 -11.07
N ARG A 173 9.61 10.41 -10.95
CA ARG A 173 9.10 9.12 -11.39
C ARG A 173 9.29 8.05 -10.34
N ILE A 174 8.35 7.11 -10.24
CA ILE A 174 8.55 5.88 -9.47
C ILE A 174 9.51 5.01 -10.27
N VAL A 175 10.65 4.67 -9.69
CA VAL A 175 11.69 3.89 -10.36
C VAL A 175 11.75 2.44 -9.87
N SER A 176 11.27 2.17 -8.65
CA SER A 176 11.24 0.82 -8.06
C SER A 176 10.41 0.81 -6.76
N SER A 177 10.23 -0.38 -6.19
CA SER A 177 9.83 -0.56 -4.80
C SER A 177 11.04 -0.53 -3.85
N GLY A 178 10.79 -0.51 -2.55
CA GLY A 178 11.81 -0.62 -1.50
C GLY A 178 11.26 -1.20 -0.20
N VAL A 179 12.13 -1.38 0.78
CA VAL A 179 11.80 -1.90 2.12
C VAL A 179 12.23 -0.91 3.18
N LEU A 180 11.30 -0.49 4.03
CA LEU A 180 11.57 0.31 5.23
C LEU A 180 12.17 -0.58 6.33
N ILE A 181 13.28 -0.14 6.92
CA ILE A 181 14.01 -0.87 7.96
C ILE A 181 14.46 0.10 9.07
N ASN A 182 15.03 -0.46 10.15
CA ASN A 182 15.62 0.29 11.26
C ASN A 182 14.67 1.34 11.85
N ASP A 183 13.48 0.88 12.26
CA ASP A 183 12.41 1.71 12.85
C ASP A 183 12.04 2.94 12.03
N GLY A 184 12.08 2.79 10.69
CA GLY A 184 11.65 3.83 9.77
C GLY A 184 12.70 4.85 9.40
N THR A 185 13.96 4.66 9.79
CA THR A 185 15.06 5.62 9.52
C THR A 185 15.90 5.27 8.30
N LEU A 186 15.85 4.02 7.85
CA LEU A 186 16.60 3.51 6.71
C LEU A 186 15.68 2.81 5.71
N ALA A 187 16.11 2.72 4.46
CA ALA A 187 15.44 1.94 3.43
C ALA A 187 16.44 1.08 2.64
N LEU A 188 16.01 -0.11 2.25
CA LEU A 188 16.71 -0.96 1.29
C LEU A 188 16.03 -0.80 -0.08
N VAL A 189 16.82 -0.54 -1.11
CA VAL A 189 16.34 -0.40 -2.50
C VAL A 189 17.30 -1.08 -3.47
N PRO A 190 16.87 -1.50 -4.67
CA PRO A 190 17.79 -2.08 -5.63
C PRO A 190 18.83 -1.05 -6.07
N SER A 191 20.11 -1.43 -6.10
CA SER A 191 21.18 -0.52 -6.51
C SER A 191 21.04 -0.02 -7.95
N SER A 192 20.40 -0.80 -8.83
CA SER A 192 20.08 -0.36 -10.19
C SER A 192 19.11 0.83 -10.21
N ALA A 193 18.12 0.84 -9.30
CA ALA A 193 17.13 1.91 -9.20
C ALA A 193 17.65 3.14 -8.46
N ALA A 194 18.50 2.97 -7.44
CA ALA A 194 19.15 4.10 -6.78
C ALA A 194 20.10 4.86 -7.74
N ARG A 195 20.83 4.13 -8.60
CA ARG A 195 21.78 4.70 -9.56
C ARG A 195 21.13 5.34 -10.78
N SER A 196 19.87 5.04 -11.09
CA SER A 196 19.17 5.69 -12.20
C SER A 196 18.74 7.13 -11.89
N ALA A 197 18.85 7.58 -10.64
CA ALA A 197 18.53 8.95 -10.25
C ALA A 197 19.63 9.94 -10.68
N ALA A 198 19.48 10.56 -11.84
CA ALA A 198 20.49 11.46 -12.43
C ALA A 198 20.86 12.65 -11.52
N SER A 199 19.90 13.15 -10.74
CA SER A 199 20.08 14.30 -9.84
C SER A 199 20.70 13.94 -8.47
N GLY A 200 20.82 12.65 -8.15
CA GLY A 200 21.17 12.17 -6.81
C GLY A 200 20.12 12.42 -5.73
N THR A 201 19.00 13.10 -6.04
CA THR A 201 17.89 13.31 -5.10
C THR A 201 16.91 12.14 -5.18
N LEU A 202 16.66 11.52 -4.04
CA LEU A 202 15.73 10.40 -3.90
C LEU A 202 14.64 10.77 -2.90
N TRP A 203 13.43 10.27 -3.15
CA TRP A 203 12.34 10.28 -2.20
C TRP A 203 11.84 8.86 -2.01
N VAL A 204 11.39 8.55 -0.80
CA VAL A 204 10.67 7.31 -0.52
C VAL A 204 9.29 7.64 0.02
N ARG A 205 8.31 6.80 -0.30
CA ARG A 205 6.95 6.91 0.19
C ARG A 205 6.41 5.56 0.63
N ASN A 206 5.85 5.44 1.84
CA ASN A 206 5.21 4.19 2.29
C ASN A 206 3.75 4.07 1.81
N GLY A 207 3.11 2.93 2.10
CA GLY A 207 1.71 2.68 1.73
C GLY A 207 0.70 3.55 2.47
N LEU A 208 1.13 4.32 3.47
CA LEU A 208 0.31 5.32 4.16
C LEU A 208 0.28 6.67 3.40
N GLY A 209 1.13 6.82 2.39
CA GLY A 209 1.33 8.07 1.65
C GLY A 209 2.36 9.01 2.27
N GLN A 210 2.96 8.65 3.41
CA GLN A 210 4.00 9.44 4.06
C GLN A 210 5.27 9.40 3.21
N THR A 211 5.82 10.57 2.94
CA THR A 211 6.92 10.77 2.01
C THR A 211 8.06 11.52 2.68
N THR A 212 9.29 11.08 2.47
CA THR A 212 10.50 11.80 2.88
C THR A 212 11.56 11.75 1.80
N ARG A 213 12.40 12.78 1.74
CA ARG A 213 13.70 12.73 1.07
C ARG A 213 14.58 11.66 1.70
N ALA A 214 15.44 11.11 0.86
CA ALA A 214 16.40 10.09 1.22
C ALA A 214 17.72 10.33 0.48
N ARG A 215 18.82 9.88 1.09
CA ARG A 215 20.16 9.93 0.50
C ARG A 215 20.81 8.55 0.59
N ILE A 216 21.69 8.24 -0.36
CA ILE A 216 22.49 7.02 -0.28
C ILE A 216 23.33 7.07 1.00
N ASP A 217 23.29 5.99 1.76
CA ASP A 217 24.06 5.88 2.99
C ASP A 217 25.54 5.61 2.65
N GLY A 218 26.41 6.48 3.13
CA GLY A 218 27.84 6.45 2.80
C GLY A 218 28.66 5.49 3.68
N ASP A 219 28.04 4.87 4.68
CA ASP A 219 28.69 4.00 5.64
C ASP A 219 29.27 2.75 4.95
N ALA A 220 30.45 2.28 5.38
CA ALA A 220 31.14 1.16 4.73
C ALA A 220 30.31 -0.15 4.75
N SER A 221 29.54 -0.38 5.82
CA SER A 221 28.60 -1.49 5.94
C SER A 221 27.47 -1.40 4.91
N ALA A 222 26.95 -0.19 4.65
CA ALA A 222 25.95 0.05 3.63
C ALA A 222 26.52 -0.18 2.22
N GLN A 223 27.77 0.23 1.97
CA GLN A 223 28.44 0.01 0.67
C GLN A 223 28.67 -1.48 0.38
N ALA A 224 28.91 -2.30 1.42
CA ALA A 224 29.08 -3.75 1.25
C ALA A 224 27.82 -4.43 0.69
N LEU A 225 26.63 -3.86 0.91
CA LEU A 225 25.37 -4.38 0.37
C LEU A 225 25.20 -4.15 -1.14
N GLU A 226 25.94 -3.22 -1.74
CA GLU A 226 25.88 -3.00 -3.18
C GLU A 226 26.35 -4.22 -3.97
N ALA A 227 27.29 -4.99 -3.39
CA ALA A 227 27.73 -6.27 -3.95
C ALA A 227 26.60 -7.32 -4.00
N LEU A 228 25.55 -7.15 -3.18
CA LEU A 228 24.33 -7.96 -3.18
C LEU A 228 23.22 -7.34 -4.04
N GLY A 229 23.51 -6.25 -4.75
CA GLY A 229 22.55 -5.54 -5.62
C GLY A 229 21.60 -4.61 -4.89
N VAL A 230 21.87 -4.26 -3.63
CA VAL A 230 21.02 -3.41 -2.80
C VAL A 230 21.79 -2.21 -2.27
N THR A 231 21.16 -1.04 -2.30
CA THR A 231 21.69 0.20 -1.74
C THR A 231 20.86 0.58 -0.53
N VAL A 232 21.52 1.01 0.54
CA VAL A 232 20.85 1.55 1.73
C VAL A 232 20.64 3.04 1.52
N LEU A 233 19.43 3.50 1.81
CA LEU A 233 19.12 4.92 1.87
C LEU A 233 18.89 5.32 3.32
N ARG A 234 19.44 6.46 3.71
CA ARG A 234 19.15 7.14 4.96
C ARG A 234 18.05 8.16 4.74
N LEU A 235 17.00 8.07 5.55
CA LEU A 235 15.84 8.96 5.43
C LEU A 235 16.09 10.25 6.21
N GLU A 236 15.71 11.39 5.63
CA GLU A 236 15.82 12.69 6.31
C GLU A 236 14.85 12.84 7.48
N ALA A 237 13.67 12.22 7.37
CA ALA A 237 12.71 12.07 8.45
C ALA A 237 12.29 10.60 8.54
N ALA A 238 12.10 10.10 9.76
CA ALA A 238 11.62 8.74 9.95
C ALA A 238 10.18 8.60 9.44
N LEU A 239 9.90 7.51 8.74
CA LEU A 239 8.53 7.12 8.38
C LEU A 239 7.91 6.25 9.49
N ASP A 240 6.58 6.20 9.56
CA ASP A 240 5.91 5.39 10.57
C ASP A 240 6.19 3.89 10.36
N ALA A 241 6.92 3.31 11.32
CA ALA A 241 7.18 1.89 11.43
C ALA A 241 6.39 1.24 12.60
N THR A 242 5.44 1.95 13.20
CA THR A 242 4.68 1.41 14.35
C THR A 242 3.89 0.18 13.93
N GLY A 243 4.09 -0.93 14.63
CA GLY A 243 3.43 -2.19 14.30
C GLY A 243 4.01 -2.88 13.05
N THR A 244 5.13 -2.40 12.49
CA THR A 244 5.89 -3.21 11.54
C THR A 244 6.37 -4.47 12.24
N GLN A 245 6.20 -5.60 11.58
CA GLN A 245 6.63 -6.87 12.12
C GLN A 245 8.15 -6.94 12.20
N ALA A 246 8.63 -7.65 13.22
CA ALA A 246 10.05 -7.89 13.39
C ALA A 246 10.62 -8.68 12.20
N VAL A 247 11.92 -8.53 11.97
CA VAL A 247 12.62 -9.31 10.96
C VAL A 247 12.64 -10.78 11.35
N ALA A 248 12.43 -11.68 10.38
CA ALA A 248 12.39 -13.11 10.62
C ALA A 248 13.71 -13.60 11.22
N ALA A 249 13.64 -14.36 12.33
CA ALA A 249 14.83 -14.85 13.03
C ALA A 249 15.63 -15.90 12.23
N ARG A 250 15.04 -16.47 11.17
CA ARG A 250 15.64 -17.47 10.29
C ARG A 250 15.12 -17.27 8.88
N ASP A 251 15.95 -17.62 7.91
CA ASP A 251 15.52 -17.66 6.52
C ASP A 251 14.45 -18.73 6.31
N PRO A 252 13.41 -18.45 5.51
CA PRO A 252 12.40 -19.44 5.16
C PRO A 252 12.99 -20.57 4.31
N PHE A 253 12.45 -21.79 4.41
CA PHE A 253 12.87 -22.93 3.57
C PHE A 253 12.06 -23.00 2.26
N ALA A 254 12.49 -23.81 1.29
CA ALA A 254 11.80 -23.90 0.00
C ALA A 254 10.41 -24.52 0.18
N GLY A 255 9.38 -23.90 -0.39
CA GLY A 255 7.98 -24.29 -0.16
C GLY A 255 7.36 -23.70 1.10
N SER A 256 8.06 -22.83 1.84
CA SER A 256 7.43 -22.06 2.93
C SER A 256 6.41 -21.09 2.35
N PRO A 257 5.18 -20.98 2.90
CA PRO A 257 4.25 -19.94 2.49
C PRO A 257 4.80 -18.56 2.85
N GLY A 258 4.48 -17.56 2.04
CA GLY A 258 4.90 -16.19 2.26
C GLY A 258 4.14 -15.19 1.40
N PHE A 259 4.49 -13.92 1.60
CA PHE A 259 3.86 -12.79 0.93
C PHE A 259 4.93 -11.90 0.28
N ALA A 260 4.62 -11.28 -0.85
CA ALA A 260 5.43 -10.24 -1.47
C ALA A 260 4.56 -9.01 -1.71
N LEU A 261 5.07 -7.82 -1.42
CA LEU A 261 4.38 -6.56 -1.69
C LEU A 261 5.18 -5.73 -2.68
N GLU A 262 4.54 -5.30 -3.77
CA GLU A 262 5.21 -4.53 -4.83
C GLU A 262 4.34 -3.35 -5.27
N TYR A 263 4.98 -2.24 -5.63
CA TYR A 263 4.30 -1.13 -6.29
C TYR A 263 4.37 -1.30 -7.81
N ALA A 264 3.36 -0.75 -8.49
CA ALA A 264 3.50 -0.44 -9.89
C ALA A 264 4.52 0.71 -10.06
N ALA A 265 5.30 0.67 -11.14
CA ALA A 265 6.18 1.77 -11.56
C ALA A 265 5.67 2.41 -12.87
N PRO A 266 4.51 3.10 -12.87
CA PRO A 266 3.86 3.62 -14.09
C PRO A 266 4.55 4.84 -14.71
N GLY A 267 5.75 5.21 -14.27
CA GLY A 267 6.36 6.48 -14.60
C GLY A 267 6.02 7.53 -13.55
N ALA A 268 4.84 8.14 -13.55
CA ALA A 268 4.54 9.30 -12.67
C ALA A 268 4.64 9.01 -11.16
N ALA A 269 5.11 9.97 -10.36
CA ALA A 269 5.28 9.89 -8.89
C ALA A 269 3.97 9.92 -8.08
N VAL A 270 2.90 9.34 -8.61
CA VAL A 270 1.58 9.28 -7.96
C VAL A 270 1.62 8.34 -6.76
N ALA A 271 1.08 8.79 -5.62
CA ALA A 271 0.96 7.95 -4.43
C ALA A 271 0.05 6.75 -4.73
N ALA A 272 0.44 5.56 -4.30
CA ALA A 272 -0.32 4.33 -4.51
C ALA A 272 -0.27 3.46 -3.26
N TRP A 273 -1.14 2.45 -3.20
CA TRP A 273 -0.99 1.35 -2.27
C TRP A 273 -0.19 0.21 -2.92
N PRO A 274 0.61 -0.55 -2.16
CA PRO A 274 1.32 -1.72 -2.69
C PRO A 274 0.32 -2.84 -2.99
N TRP A 275 0.70 -3.75 -3.89
CA TRP A 275 -0.07 -4.94 -4.23
C TRP A 275 0.55 -6.17 -3.55
N LEU A 276 -0.25 -6.87 -2.75
CA LEU A 276 0.18 -8.11 -2.14
C LEU A 276 -0.03 -9.30 -3.09
N ARG A 277 0.96 -10.19 -3.07
CA ARG A 277 0.96 -11.51 -3.69
C ARG A 277 1.27 -12.54 -2.62
N GLN A 278 0.57 -13.66 -2.66
CA GLN A 278 0.78 -14.78 -1.75
C GLN A 278 1.23 -15.99 -2.57
N GLY A 279 2.08 -16.82 -1.99
CA GLY A 279 2.59 -18.02 -2.66
C GLY A 279 3.56 -18.79 -1.78
N PHE A 280 4.45 -19.53 -2.42
CA PHE A 280 5.46 -20.35 -1.74
C PHE A 280 6.86 -19.91 -2.15
N LEU A 281 7.73 -19.75 -1.16
CA LEU A 281 9.07 -19.24 -1.38
C LEU A 281 9.94 -20.33 -2.05
N GLY A 282 10.68 -19.98 -3.10
CA GLY A 282 11.45 -20.94 -3.91
C GLY A 282 12.75 -21.45 -3.28
N SER A 283 13.60 -22.19 -3.99
CA SER A 283 14.89 -22.67 -3.47
C SER A 283 16.00 -21.63 -3.57
N PHE A 284 17.13 -21.85 -2.88
CA PHE A 284 18.35 -21.05 -3.11
C PHE A 284 18.84 -21.20 -4.56
N GLN A 285 19.38 -20.11 -5.11
CA GLN A 285 20.04 -20.07 -6.42
C GLN A 285 21.55 -19.95 -6.24
N GLY A 286 22.27 -21.02 -6.62
CA GLY A 286 23.73 -21.04 -6.63
C GLY A 286 24.37 -20.66 -5.29
N ASN A 287 25.56 -20.07 -5.36
CA ASN A 287 26.39 -19.74 -4.19
C ASN A 287 26.24 -18.28 -3.72
N ALA A 288 25.50 -17.44 -4.45
CA ALA A 288 25.34 -16.02 -4.14
C ALA A 288 24.43 -15.75 -2.92
N GLY A 289 23.81 -16.79 -2.35
CA GLY A 289 22.92 -16.65 -1.21
C GLY A 289 21.56 -16.04 -1.53
N LEU A 290 21.27 -15.79 -2.82
CA LEU A 290 19.95 -15.40 -3.32
C LEU A 290 19.03 -16.62 -3.42
N ARG A 291 17.73 -16.38 -3.36
CA ARG A 291 16.68 -17.40 -3.50
C ARG A 291 15.77 -17.08 -4.69
N ARG A 292 15.27 -18.10 -5.40
CA ARG A 292 14.11 -17.94 -6.29
C ARG A 292 12.93 -17.42 -5.48
N LEU A 293 12.29 -16.32 -5.88
CA LEU A 293 11.19 -15.77 -5.08
C LEU A 293 10.08 -16.81 -4.89
N GLY A 294 9.68 -17.51 -5.97
CA GLY A 294 8.65 -18.56 -5.93
C GLY A 294 7.21 -18.06 -5.75
N ILE A 295 7.04 -16.82 -5.29
CA ILE A 295 5.79 -16.06 -5.34
C ILE A 295 5.72 -15.35 -6.69
N GLU A 296 4.61 -15.50 -7.39
CA GLU A 296 4.39 -14.83 -8.67
C GLU A 296 4.25 -13.32 -8.45
N VAL A 297 5.17 -12.57 -9.05
CA VAL A 297 5.16 -11.11 -9.13
C VAL A 297 5.16 -10.71 -10.60
N ALA A 298 4.50 -9.60 -10.91
CA ALA A 298 4.50 -9.10 -12.28
C ALA A 298 5.88 -8.58 -12.67
N ASP A 299 6.21 -8.64 -13.96
CA ASP A 299 7.44 -8.07 -14.50
C ASP A 299 7.56 -6.58 -14.16
N GLY A 300 8.77 -6.15 -13.83
CA GLY A 300 9.05 -4.75 -13.54
C GLY A 300 10.24 -4.57 -12.59
N PRO A 301 10.51 -3.32 -12.18
CA PRO A 301 11.51 -3.05 -11.16
C PRO A 301 11.00 -3.55 -9.80
N HIS A 302 11.48 -4.71 -9.37
CA HIS A 302 11.25 -5.25 -8.04
C HIS A 302 11.99 -4.45 -6.98
N GLY A 303 11.62 -4.64 -5.73
CA GLY A 303 12.33 -4.06 -4.59
C GLY A 303 11.57 -4.15 -3.27
N GLY A 304 10.36 -4.70 -3.30
CA GLY A 304 9.47 -4.66 -2.16
C GLY A 304 9.75 -5.75 -1.13
N PRO A 305 9.08 -5.67 0.03
CA PRO A 305 9.30 -6.60 1.13
C PRO A 305 8.72 -7.97 0.81
N VAL A 306 9.44 -9.00 1.26
CA VAL A 306 8.97 -10.38 1.30
C VAL A 306 8.76 -10.77 2.75
N LEU A 307 7.55 -11.21 3.08
CA LEU A 307 7.15 -11.62 4.43
C LEU A 307 7.05 -13.15 4.52
N ASP A 308 7.40 -13.71 5.67
CA ASP A 308 7.13 -15.12 5.97
C ASP A 308 5.63 -15.36 6.29
N ALA A 309 5.28 -16.61 6.53
CA ALA A 309 3.91 -17.02 6.90
C ALA A 309 3.37 -16.36 8.19
N ASN A 310 4.25 -15.82 9.03
CA ASN A 310 3.87 -15.12 10.26
C ASN A 310 3.81 -13.60 10.07
N GLY A 311 4.08 -13.10 8.86
CA GLY A 311 4.11 -11.68 8.53
C GLY A 311 5.42 -10.98 8.85
N ARG A 312 6.48 -11.72 9.20
CA ARG A 312 7.79 -11.17 9.54
C ARG A 312 8.59 -10.88 8.29
N LEU A 313 9.40 -9.82 8.30
CA LEU A 313 10.24 -9.47 7.15
C LEU A 313 11.28 -10.59 6.92
N ALA A 314 11.13 -11.35 5.84
CA ALA A 314 12.00 -12.47 5.48
C ALA A 314 13.07 -12.08 4.45
N GLY A 315 12.84 -10.99 3.72
CA GLY A 315 13.79 -10.51 2.72
C GLY A 315 13.22 -9.40 1.85
N MET A 316 13.90 -9.17 0.74
CA MET A 316 13.54 -8.18 -0.27
C MET A 316 13.49 -8.85 -1.65
N ALA A 317 12.46 -8.56 -2.43
CA ALA A 317 12.38 -9.03 -3.81
C ALA A 317 13.33 -8.20 -4.69
N LEU A 318 14.06 -8.89 -5.57
CA LEU A 318 15.02 -8.30 -6.51
C LEU A 318 14.84 -8.91 -7.89
N GLN A 319 15.42 -8.26 -8.89
CA GLN A 319 15.53 -8.82 -10.24
C GLN A 319 16.84 -9.60 -10.38
N GLY A 320 16.75 -10.88 -10.70
CA GLY A 320 17.89 -11.74 -11.01
C GLY A 320 18.43 -11.52 -12.44
N SER A 321 19.49 -12.26 -12.79
CA SER A 321 20.21 -12.12 -14.07
C SER A 321 19.35 -12.37 -15.30
N ASP A 322 18.38 -13.27 -15.21
CA ASP A 322 17.47 -13.64 -16.33
C ASP A 322 16.10 -12.98 -16.21
N ARG A 323 16.02 -11.82 -15.55
CA ARG A 323 14.77 -11.15 -15.15
C ARG A 323 13.87 -11.98 -14.23
N GLU A 324 14.32 -13.13 -13.75
CA GLU A 324 13.59 -13.91 -12.76
C GLU A 324 13.54 -13.13 -11.43
N ALA A 325 12.37 -13.11 -10.80
CA ALA A 325 12.22 -12.56 -9.47
C ALA A 325 12.96 -13.44 -8.45
N VAL A 326 13.91 -12.84 -7.75
CA VAL A 326 14.68 -13.47 -6.68
C VAL A 326 14.41 -12.74 -5.35
N MET A 327 14.81 -13.36 -4.26
CA MET A 327 14.73 -12.81 -2.92
C MET A 327 16.14 -12.72 -2.35
N LEU A 328 16.51 -11.54 -1.84
CA LEU A 328 17.62 -11.37 -0.93
C LEU A 328 17.13 -11.64 0.50
N PRO A 329 17.57 -12.74 1.16
CA PRO A 329 17.12 -13.06 2.50
C PRO A 329 17.58 -12.02 3.54
N ALA A 330 16.75 -11.81 4.57
CA ALA A 330 17.02 -10.83 5.62
C ALA A 330 18.33 -11.09 6.37
N SER A 331 18.65 -12.37 6.60
CA SER A 331 19.89 -12.79 7.25
C SER A 331 21.17 -12.25 6.59
N ARG A 332 21.11 -11.91 5.29
CA ARG A 332 22.25 -11.44 4.52
C ARG A 332 22.60 -9.97 4.75
N TRP A 333 21.62 -9.14 5.10
CA TRP A 333 21.84 -7.71 5.31
C TRP A 333 21.74 -7.30 6.78
N GLN A 334 21.04 -8.06 7.63
CA GLN A 334 20.94 -7.74 9.05
C GLN A 334 22.28 -7.68 9.77
N SER A 335 23.16 -8.65 9.51
CA SER A 335 24.48 -8.73 10.15
C SER A 335 25.39 -7.58 9.72
N LEU A 336 25.25 -7.11 8.48
CA LEU A 336 26.04 -6.00 7.95
C LEU A 336 25.59 -4.66 8.51
N LEU A 337 24.30 -4.48 8.76
CA LEU A 337 23.74 -3.23 9.27
C LEU A 337 23.65 -3.18 10.80
N GLU A 338 24.20 -4.19 11.49
CA GLU A 338 24.10 -4.33 12.95
C GLU A 338 22.65 -4.26 13.47
N ILE A 339 21.69 -4.63 12.62
CA ILE A 339 20.27 -4.64 12.98
C ILE A 339 20.05 -5.84 13.89
N ALA A 340 19.79 -5.57 15.17
CA ALA A 340 19.54 -6.61 16.15
C ALA A 340 18.44 -7.56 15.62
N PRO A 341 18.68 -8.88 15.59
CA PRO A 341 17.61 -9.81 15.26
C PRO A 341 16.49 -9.64 16.30
N ALA A 342 15.27 -9.95 15.91
CA ALA A 342 14.17 -10.04 16.85
C ALA A 342 14.56 -11.00 17.97
N THR A 343 14.94 -10.47 19.15
CA THR A 343 15.20 -11.31 20.31
C THR A 343 13.89 -12.01 20.62
N PRO A 344 13.82 -13.35 20.55
CA PRO A 344 12.63 -14.04 21.01
C PRO A 344 12.44 -13.62 22.47
N SER A 345 11.31 -12.99 22.79
CA SER A 345 10.97 -12.68 24.18
C SER A 345 11.20 -13.95 25.00
N PRO A 346 11.94 -13.88 26.12
CA PRO A 346 12.16 -15.02 26.99
C PRO A 346 10.89 -15.30 27.79
N SER A 347 9.79 -15.61 27.11
CA SER A 347 8.70 -16.35 27.72
C SER A 347 9.25 -17.75 27.96
N ALA A 348 9.45 -18.07 29.24
CA ALA A 348 9.94 -19.31 29.82
C ALA A 348 10.08 -20.46 28.79
N VAL A 349 11.32 -20.84 28.54
CA VAL A 349 11.69 -22.05 27.79
C VAL A 349 11.10 -23.23 28.56
N ASP A 350 9.89 -23.63 28.17
CA ASP A 350 9.40 -24.97 28.41
C ASP A 350 10.01 -25.84 27.30
N PRO A 351 11.00 -26.71 27.60
CA PRO A 351 11.62 -27.58 26.61
C PRO A 351 10.63 -28.58 25.99
N ALA A 352 9.40 -28.68 26.54
CA ALA A 352 8.28 -29.42 25.96
C ALA A 352 7.41 -28.60 24.98
N ALA A 353 7.63 -27.29 24.83
CA ALA A 353 7.02 -26.46 23.78
C ALA A 353 7.72 -26.69 22.42
N SER A 354 7.95 -27.96 22.09
CA SER A 354 8.33 -28.40 20.76
C SER A 354 7.19 -28.08 19.79
N ALA A 355 7.49 -27.21 18.82
CA ALA A 355 6.79 -27.12 17.55
C ALA A 355 5.26 -27.06 17.60
N ARG A 356 4.66 -26.16 18.38
CA ARG A 356 3.34 -25.67 17.95
C ARG A 356 3.56 -24.90 16.65
N PRO A 357 2.97 -25.32 15.52
CA PRO A 357 3.08 -24.56 14.28
C PRO A 357 2.59 -23.15 14.58
N SER A 358 3.47 -22.17 14.44
CA SER A 358 3.07 -20.77 14.56
C SER A 358 1.96 -20.58 13.54
N ARG A 359 0.78 -20.16 14.02
CA ARG A 359 -0.39 -20.02 13.18
C ARG A 359 -0.05 -19.00 12.11
N ALA A 360 -0.08 -19.44 10.84
CA ALA A 360 0.08 -18.53 9.72
C ALA A 360 -0.91 -17.36 9.87
N ILE A 361 -0.43 -16.14 9.67
CA ILE A 361 -1.28 -14.98 9.84
C ILE A 361 -2.28 -14.87 8.68
N PRO A 362 -3.45 -14.28 8.92
CA PRO A 362 -4.37 -13.89 7.85
C PRO A 362 -3.71 -12.96 6.81
N VAL A 363 -4.12 -13.08 5.54
CA VAL A 363 -3.55 -12.29 4.42
C VAL A 363 -3.78 -10.78 4.57
N ASP A 364 -4.91 -10.38 5.17
CA ASP A 364 -5.25 -9.01 5.47
C ASP A 364 -4.37 -8.43 6.59
N GLU A 365 -3.99 -9.25 7.57
CA GLU A 365 -2.98 -8.87 8.57
C GLU A 365 -1.58 -8.71 7.95
N ALA A 366 -1.20 -9.59 7.01
CA ALA A 366 0.06 -9.47 6.28
C ALA A 366 0.09 -8.20 5.42
N TYR A 367 -1.05 -7.82 4.83
CA TYR A 367 -1.15 -6.59 4.07
C TYR A 367 -1.06 -5.34 4.98
N GLU A 368 -1.76 -5.36 6.12
CA GLU A 368 -1.78 -4.28 7.10
C GLU A 368 -0.38 -3.94 7.62
N SER A 369 0.45 -4.96 7.91
CA SER A 369 1.86 -4.76 8.28
C SER A 369 2.71 -4.31 7.08
N GLY A 370 2.46 -4.88 5.91
CA GLY A 370 3.15 -4.57 4.67
C GLY A 370 2.97 -3.12 4.20
N LEU A 371 1.84 -2.46 4.50
CA LEU A 371 1.59 -1.05 4.15
C LEU A 371 2.67 -0.10 4.69
N ARG A 372 3.23 -0.40 5.87
CA ARG A 372 4.28 0.44 6.49
C ARG A 372 5.67 0.09 5.98
N LEU A 373 5.89 -1.18 5.65
CA LEU A 373 7.18 -1.69 5.20
C LEU A 373 7.47 -1.39 3.73
N ALA A 374 6.47 -1.49 2.85
CA ALA A 374 6.67 -1.34 1.42
C ALA A 374 6.81 0.13 1.03
N LEU A 375 7.90 0.46 0.33
CA LEU A 375 8.19 1.81 -0.15
C LEU A 375 8.04 1.94 -1.68
N GLN A 376 7.53 3.06 -2.15
CA GLN A 376 7.76 3.58 -3.50
C GLN A 376 9.10 4.33 -3.49
N LEU A 377 10.06 3.92 -4.32
CA LEU A 377 11.26 4.70 -4.59
C LEU A 377 10.99 5.66 -5.75
N ILE A 378 11.22 6.95 -5.49
CA ILE A 378 10.93 8.03 -6.41
C ILE A 378 12.21 8.80 -6.69
N ALA A 379 12.46 9.10 -7.97
CA ALA A 379 13.64 9.82 -8.42
C ALA A 379 13.30 10.78 -9.56
N LEU A 380 14.13 11.80 -9.76
CA LEU A 380 14.13 12.55 -11.02
C LEU A 380 14.86 11.71 -12.09
N PRO A 381 14.25 11.54 -13.29
CA PRO A 381 14.83 10.76 -14.38
C PRO A 381 16.09 11.40 -14.97
#